data_AF-A0A7K1Y7W6-F1
#
_entry.id   AF-A0A7K1Y7W6-F1
#
_cell.length_a   1.000
_cell.length_b   1.000
_cell.length_c   1.000
_cell.angle_alpha   90.00
_cell.angle_beta   90.00
_cell.angle_gamma   90.00
#
_symmetry.space_group_name_H-M   'P 1'
#
loop_
_entity.id
_entity.type
_entity.pdbx_description
1 polymer ?
#
loop_
_entity_poly.entity_id
_entity_poly.type
_entity_poly.pdbx_seq_one_letter_code
_entity_poly.pdbx_strand_id
1 'polypeptide(L)'
;MMKFCLAACFLLSGTLSFAQHVKINDTHIRYSGRIGMKKEFAEFYWSGSSATLRFKGTGVSADLKDERADNYFYVVIDRDSTYKLKVDSVKKTYQLAADLPKGNHQVELFKITEYDRERPDFMASS
;
A
#
# COMPACT_ATOMS: atom_id res chain seq x y z
N MET A 1 -59.14 -3.12 22.36
CA MET A 1 -58.94 -3.34 20.91
C MET A 1 -57.46 -3.16 20.62
N MET A 2 -56.78 -4.27 20.35
CA MET A 2 -55.32 -4.40 20.29
C MET A 2 -54.80 -3.93 18.91
N LYS A 3 -53.82 -3.02 18.88
CA LYS A 3 -52.99 -2.77 17.68
C LYS A 3 -51.52 -2.77 18.10
N PHE A 4 -50.91 -3.96 18.07
CA PHE A 4 -49.47 -4.13 18.10
C PHE A 4 -48.92 -3.74 16.72
N CYS A 5 -48.29 -2.57 16.62
CA CYS A 5 -47.44 -2.26 15.47
C CYS A 5 -46.02 -2.76 15.80
N LEU A 6 -45.65 -3.93 15.26
CA LEU A 6 -44.26 -4.37 15.20
C LEU A 6 -43.52 -3.47 14.19
N ALA A 7 -42.82 -2.46 14.68
CA ALA A 7 -41.82 -1.76 13.89
C ALA A 7 -40.52 -2.57 13.94
N ALA A 8 -40.22 -3.28 12.85
CA ALA A 8 -38.94 -3.94 12.63
C ALA A 8 -37.86 -2.88 12.41
N CYS A 9 -37.14 -2.52 13.47
CA CYS A 9 -35.89 -1.76 13.36
C CYS A 9 -34.82 -2.66 12.75
N PHE A 10 -34.62 -2.56 11.43
CA PHE A 10 -33.43 -3.05 10.75
C PHE A 10 -32.23 -2.24 11.28
N LEU A 11 -31.56 -2.76 12.32
CA LEU A 11 -30.30 -2.20 12.79
C LEU A 11 -29.26 -2.45 11.71
N LEU A 12 -29.01 -1.43 10.88
CA LEU A 12 -27.83 -1.36 10.02
C LEU A 12 -26.61 -1.28 10.95
N SER A 13 -26.09 -2.43 11.37
CA SER A 13 -24.84 -2.54 12.10
C SER A 13 -23.68 -2.30 11.13
N GLY A 14 -23.48 -1.03 10.74
CA GLY A 14 -22.27 -0.60 10.07
C GLY A 14 -21.11 -0.73 11.05
N THR A 15 -20.21 -1.68 10.80
CA THR A 15 -18.98 -1.77 11.58
C THR A 15 -18.13 -0.54 11.29
N LEU A 16 -17.96 0.34 12.27
CA LEU A 16 -16.95 1.40 12.24
C LEU A 16 -15.57 0.73 12.05
N SER A 17 -15.01 0.86 10.84
CA SER A 17 -13.64 0.46 10.54
C SER A 17 -12.72 1.61 10.92
N PHE A 18 -11.93 1.44 11.98
CA PHE A 18 -10.90 2.40 12.34
C PHE A 18 -9.64 2.11 11.52
N ALA A 19 -9.16 3.12 10.78
CA ALA A 19 -7.85 3.05 10.15
C ALA A 19 -6.75 3.11 11.22
N GLN A 20 -5.96 2.05 11.34
CA GLN A 20 -4.81 2.01 12.25
C GLN A 20 -3.59 2.59 11.54
N HIS A 21 -2.98 3.61 12.13
CA HIS A 21 -1.69 4.13 11.67
C HIS A 21 -0.56 3.38 12.38
N VAL A 22 0.43 2.90 11.61
CA VAL A 22 1.62 2.20 12.13
C VAL A 22 2.87 3.04 11.87
N LYS A 23 3.86 2.91 12.75
CA LYS A 23 5.15 3.60 12.58
C LYS A 23 5.98 2.91 11.50
N ILE A 24 6.92 3.63 10.92
CA ILE A 24 7.79 3.11 9.84
C ILE A 24 8.67 1.92 10.27
N ASN A 25 8.90 1.75 11.58
CA ASN A 25 9.66 0.64 12.15
C ASN A 25 8.78 -0.45 12.77
N ASP A 26 7.49 -0.46 12.44
CA ASP A 26 6.55 -1.48 12.89
C ASP A 26 6.94 -2.87 12.34
N THR A 27 6.81 -3.92 13.15
CA THR A 27 7.22 -5.29 12.81
C THR A 27 6.38 -5.91 11.70
N HIS A 28 5.22 -5.34 11.38
CA HIS A 28 4.39 -5.76 10.25
C HIS A 28 4.92 -5.24 8.90
N ILE A 29 5.90 -4.33 8.91
CA ILE A 29 6.58 -3.83 7.72
C ILE A 29 7.94 -4.51 7.58
N ARG A 30 8.16 -5.12 6.43
CA ARG A 30 9.45 -5.70 6.05
C ARG A 30 10.04 -4.94 4.88
N TYR A 31 11.28 -4.51 5.04
CA TYR A 31 12.04 -3.82 4.01
C TYR A 31 12.99 -4.76 3.28
N SER A 32 13.20 -4.51 1.99
CA SER A 32 14.19 -5.19 1.16
C SER A 32 14.96 -4.16 0.32
N GLY A 33 16.23 -4.43 0.07
CA GLY A 33 17.13 -3.53 -0.66
C GLY A 33 17.81 -2.49 0.24
N ARG A 34 18.36 -1.43 -0.37
CA ARG A 34 19.02 -0.35 0.37
C ARG A 34 17.97 0.66 0.81
N ILE A 35 17.64 0.62 2.09
CA ILE A 35 16.64 1.49 2.72
C ILE A 35 17.30 2.40 3.76
N GLY A 36 17.03 3.69 3.65
CA GLY A 36 17.43 4.69 4.65
C GLY A 36 16.35 4.82 5.71
N MET A 37 16.56 4.26 6.91
CA MET A 37 15.60 4.39 8.01
C MET A 37 15.80 5.72 8.73
N LYS A 38 14.76 6.57 8.74
CA LYS A 38 14.67 7.79 9.55
C LYS A 38 13.63 7.60 10.65
N LYS A 39 13.50 8.59 11.52
CA LYS A 39 12.54 8.55 12.65
C LYS A 39 11.08 8.44 12.17
N GLU A 40 10.74 9.16 11.10
CA GLU A 40 9.34 9.33 10.65
C GLU A 40 9.07 8.70 9.25
N PHE A 41 10.12 8.34 8.50
CA PHE A 41 9.97 7.81 7.14
C PHE A 41 11.15 6.91 6.73
N ALA A 42 10.95 6.14 5.65
CA ALA A 42 11.95 5.27 5.06
C ALA A 42 12.25 5.72 3.62
N GLU A 43 13.54 5.78 3.27
CA GLU A 43 14.02 6.21 1.96
C GLU A 43 14.38 5.01 1.08
N PHE A 44 13.86 4.97 -0.14
CA PHE A 44 14.20 3.94 -1.13
C PHE A 44 15.34 4.44 -2.04
N TYR A 45 16.56 3.95 -1.83
CA TYR A 45 17.71 4.41 -2.62
C TYR A 45 17.68 3.86 -4.05
N TRP A 46 17.64 2.54 -4.22
CA TRP A 46 17.78 1.88 -5.52
C TRP A 46 16.47 1.28 -6.04
N SER A 47 16.41 1.05 -7.35
CA SER A 47 15.40 0.15 -7.93
C SER A 47 15.49 -1.23 -7.26
N GLY A 48 14.38 -1.97 -7.26
CA GLY A 48 14.32 -3.28 -6.62
C GLY A 48 14.19 -3.22 -5.09
N SER A 49 14.39 -2.07 -4.46
CA SER A 49 14.04 -1.88 -3.05
C SER A 49 12.52 -1.94 -2.86
N SER A 50 12.09 -2.58 -1.77
CA SER A 50 10.67 -2.75 -1.48
C SER A 50 10.32 -2.62 0.00
N ALA A 51 9.06 -2.28 0.27
CA ALA A 51 8.44 -2.36 1.58
C ALA A 51 7.20 -3.24 1.48
N THR A 52 7.20 -4.36 2.19
CA THR A 52 6.07 -5.27 2.32
C THR A 52 5.35 -5.02 3.65
N LEU A 53 4.07 -4.66 3.61
CA LEU A 53 3.22 -4.53 4.79
C LEU A 53 2.19 -5.66 4.81
N ARG A 54 2.04 -6.32 5.96
CA ARG A 54 0.93 -7.25 6.23
C ARG A 54 -0.10 -6.54 7.10
N PHE A 55 -1.38 -6.66 6.74
CA PHE A 55 -2.46 -6.03 7.49
C PHE A 55 -3.69 -6.93 7.52
N LYS A 56 -4.58 -6.67 8.48
CA LYS A 56 -5.90 -7.31 8.56
C LYS A 56 -6.97 -6.26 8.33
N GLY A 57 -7.75 -6.38 7.25
CA GLY A 57 -8.72 -5.35 6.86
C GLY A 57 -9.22 -5.57 5.44
N THR A 58 -9.74 -4.49 4.85
CA THR A 58 -10.27 -4.49 3.47
C THR A 58 -9.49 -3.53 2.55
N GLY A 59 -8.50 -2.82 3.09
CA GLY A 59 -7.68 -1.87 2.35
C GLY A 59 -6.57 -1.30 3.20
N VAL A 60 -5.62 -0.64 2.53
CA VAL A 60 -4.46 -0.01 3.17
C VAL A 60 -3.98 1.17 2.33
N SER A 61 -3.45 2.19 3.00
CA SER A 61 -2.90 3.38 2.38
C SER A 61 -1.52 3.69 2.94
N ALA A 62 -0.72 4.44 2.17
CA ALA A 62 0.57 4.94 2.62
C ALA A 62 0.76 6.42 2.26
N ASP A 63 1.40 7.16 3.15
CA ASP A 63 1.85 8.52 2.84
C ASP A 63 3.18 8.45 2.11
N LEU A 64 3.20 8.94 0.88
CA LEU A 64 4.39 8.92 0.02
C LEU A 64 4.71 10.33 -0.48
N LYS A 65 6.01 10.58 -0.66
CA LYS A 65 6.57 11.79 -1.27
C LYS A 65 7.81 11.38 -2.04
N ASP A 66 7.96 11.92 -3.24
CA ASP A 66 9.14 11.76 -4.07
C ASP A 66 9.62 13.13 -4.53
N GLU A 67 10.78 13.59 -4.04
CA GLU A 67 11.26 14.97 -4.24
C GLU A 67 11.22 15.47 -5.69
N ARG A 68 11.42 14.58 -6.68
CA ARG A 68 11.45 14.92 -8.11
C ARG A 68 10.22 14.48 -8.90
N ALA A 69 9.27 13.77 -8.26
CA ALA A 69 8.08 13.20 -8.89
C ALA A 69 8.38 12.35 -10.16
N ASP A 70 9.53 11.67 -10.18
CA ASP A 70 10.00 10.83 -11.27
C ASP A 70 10.09 9.33 -10.90
N ASN A 71 9.85 9.00 -9.63
CA ASN A 71 9.80 7.63 -9.15
C ASN A 71 8.44 6.98 -9.34
N TYR A 72 8.50 5.77 -9.86
CA TYR A 72 7.38 4.86 -9.98
C TYR A 72 7.61 3.64 -9.09
N PHE A 73 6.50 3.09 -8.63
CA PHE A 73 6.46 1.85 -7.87
C PHE A 73 5.47 0.89 -8.51
N TYR A 74 5.71 -0.40 -8.36
CA TYR A 74 4.63 -1.36 -8.40
C TYR A 74 4.02 -1.49 -7.00
N VAL A 75 2.70 -1.50 -6.97
CA VAL A 75 1.92 -1.91 -5.81
C VAL A 75 1.42 -3.31 -6.11
N VAL A 76 1.94 -4.29 -5.37
CA VAL A 76 1.60 -5.71 -5.52
C VAL A 76 0.73 -6.13 -4.34
N ILE A 77 -0.50 -6.53 -4.61
CA ILE A 77 -1.51 -6.93 -3.63
C ILE A 77 -1.58 -8.46 -3.63
N ASP A 78 -1.42 -9.06 -2.45
CA ASP A 78 -1.51 -10.50 -2.21
C ASP A 78 -0.65 -11.37 -3.15
N ARG A 79 0.46 -10.81 -3.67
CA ARG A 79 1.40 -11.43 -4.61
C ARG A 79 0.78 -11.80 -5.96
N ASP A 80 -0.36 -11.21 -6.29
CA ASP A 80 -1.12 -11.53 -7.50
C ASP A 80 -1.40 -10.26 -8.31
N SER A 81 -2.29 -9.40 -7.80
CA SER A 81 -2.69 -8.17 -8.48
C SER A 81 -1.59 -7.11 -8.40
N THR A 82 -1.27 -6.46 -9.52
CA THR A 82 -0.22 -5.44 -9.57
C THR A 82 -0.67 -4.22 -10.37
N TYR A 83 -0.37 -3.02 -9.88
CA TYR A 83 -0.49 -1.80 -10.68
C TYR A 83 0.69 -0.85 -10.46
N LYS A 84 0.90 0.04 -11.45
CA LYS A 84 1.96 1.04 -11.42
C LYS A 84 1.46 2.32 -10.74
N LEU A 85 2.22 2.80 -9.75
CA LEU A 85 1.96 4.01 -9.01
C LEU A 85 3.05 5.06 -9.30
N LYS A 86 2.66 6.27 -9.69
CA LYS A 86 3.56 7.43 -9.76
C LYS A 86 3.44 8.24 -8.46
N VAL A 87 4.56 8.50 -7.81
CA VAL A 87 4.59 9.31 -6.58
C VAL A 87 4.82 10.77 -6.93
N ASP A 88 4.19 11.66 -6.18
CA ASP A 88 4.25 13.10 -6.36
C ASP A 88 5.35 13.73 -5.49
N SER A 89 5.81 14.91 -5.89
CA SER A 89 6.67 15.82 -5.12
C SER A 89 6.05 16.33 -3.84
N VAL A 90 4.72 16.38 -3.77
CA VAL A 90 3.98 16.74 -2.56
C VAL A 90 3.59 15.47 -1.82
N LYS A 91 3.81 15.45 -0.49
CA LYS A 91 3.38 14.33 0.35
C LYS A 91 1.86 14.16 0.25
N LYS A 92 1.42 12.97 -0.16
CA LYS A 92 0.00 12.60 -0.30
C LYS A 92 -0.22 11.19 0.23
N THR A 93 -1.44 10.94 0.67
CA THR A 93 -1.90 9.60 1.02
C THR A 93 -2.34 8.87 -0.25
N TYR A 94 -1.73 7.72 -0.51
CA TYR A 94 -2.06 6.84 -1.63
C TYR A 94 -2.77 5.61 -1.11
N GLN A 95 -3.95 5.33 -1.65
CA GLN A 95 -4.61 4.04 -1.43
C GLN A 95 -3.86 2.97 -2.21
N LEU A 96 -3.29 2.02 -1.48
CA LEU A 96 -2.50 0.92 -2.06
C LEU A 96 -3.38 -0.31 -2.34
N ALA A 97 -4.41 -0.51 -1.52
CA ALA A 97 -5.43 -1.52 -1.76
C ALA A 97 -6.79 -1.06 -1.22
N ALA A 98 -7.86 -1.50 -1.87
CA ALA A 98 -9.24 -1.16 -1.59
C ALA A 98 -10.13 -2.38 -1.80
N ASP A 99 -11.32 -2.38 -1.18
CA ASP A 99 -12.40 -3.30 -1.48
C ASP A 99 -12.01 -4.79 -1.44
N LEU A 100 -11.00 -5.12 -0.64
CA LEU A 100 -10.57 -6.49 -0.41
C LEU A 100 -11.58 -7.19 0.51
N PRO A 101 -11.77 -8.52 0.36
CA PRO A 101 -12.52 -9.30 1.34
C PRO A 101 -11.96 -9.08 2.75
N LYS A 102 -12.78 -9.10 3.79
CA LYS A 102 -12.28 -8.95 5.16
C LYS A 102 -11.32 -10.10 5.49
N GLY A 103 -10.03 -9.81 5.65
CA GLY A 103 -9.04 -10.87 5.86
C GLY A 103 -7.65 -10.35 6.18
N ASN A 104 -6.70 -11.26 6.16
CA ASN A 104 -5.27 -10.92 6.19
C ASN A 104 -4.80 -10.71 4.75
N HIS A 105 -4.12 -9.60 4.51
CA HIS A 105 -3.60 -9.23 3.21
C HIS A 105 -2.14 -8.80 3.32
N GLN A 106 -1.48 -8.78 2.17
CA GLN A 106 -0.13 -8.29 1.99
C GLN A 106 -0.12 -7.27 0.86
N VAL A 107 0.51 -6.12 1.08
CA VAL A 107 0.86 -5.19 0.01
C VAL A 107 2.35 -5.01 -0.02
N GLU A 108 2.93 -5.06 -1.21
CA GLU A 108 4.32 -4.68 -1.45
C GLU A 108 4.39 -3.44 -2.33
N LEU A 109 5.09 -2.43 -1.83
CA LEU A 109 5.47 -1.24 -2.59
C LEU A 109 6.90 -1.46 -3.10
N PHE A 110 7.05 -1.71 -4.40
CA PHE A 110 8.31 -2.10 -5.04
C PHE A 110 8.80 -0.99 -5.98
N LYS A 111 9.98 -0.41 -5.71
CA LYS A 111 10.53 0.69 -6.53
C LYS A 111 11.01 0.16 -7.87
N ILE A 112 10.53 0.73 -8.98
CA ILE A 112 10.89 0.30 -10.34
C ILE A 112 11.67 1.36 -11.14
N THR A 113 11.71 2.60 -10.68
CA THR A 113 12.54 3.62 -11.32
C THR A 113 14.00 3.46 -10.88
N GLU A 114 14.88 3.32 -11.87
CA GLU A 114 16.33 3.39 -11.68
C GLU A 114 16.79 4.79 -11.30
N TYR A 115 17.86 4.87 -10.52
CA TYR A 115 18.43 6.15 -10.10
C TYR A 115 19.08 6.92 -11.26
N ASP A 116 19.65 6.21 -12.22
CA ASP A 116 20.20 6.76 -13.47
C ASP A 116 19.50 6.10 -14.67
N ARG A 117 18.99 6.91 -15.59
CA ARG A 117 18.27 6.44 -16.77
C ARG A 117 19.24 5.94 -17.84
N GLU A 118 19.14 4.67 -18.26
CA GLU A 118 19.16 4.15 -19.65
C GLU A 118 19.04 2.62 -19.71
N ARG A 119 18.77 2.09 -20.91
CA ARG A 119 18.00 0.85 -21.20
C ARG A 119 18.81 -0.45 -21.16
N PRO A 120 18.24 -1.56 -20.63
CA PRO A 120 18.76 -2.89 -20.89
C PRO A 120 18.36 -3.37 -22.30
N ASP A 121 19.33 -3.90 -23.04
CA ASP A 121 19.07 -4.69 -24.24
C ASP A 121 18.65 -6.11 -23.82
N PHE A 122 17.52 -6.59 -24.35
CA PHE A 122 17.03 -7.95 -24.14
C PHE A 122 17.44 -8.84 -25.31
N MET A 123 18.20 -9.90 -25.05
CA MET A 123 18.48 -10.96 -26.04
C MET A 123 18.01 -12.30 -25.48
N ALA A 124 17.01 -12.90 -26.13
CA ALA A 124 16.59 -14.28 -25.87
C ALA A 124 17.15 -15.20 -26.96
N SER A 125 17.66 -16.36 -26.55
CA SER A 125 18.01 -17.46 -27.45
C SER A 125 17.31 -18.73 -26.97
N SER A 126 16.84 -19.54 -27.93
CA SER A 126 16.16 -20.82 -27.72
C SER A 126 17.14 -21.99 -27.76
#